data_AF-A0A1V9DHF5-F1
#
_entry.id   AF-A0A1V9DHF5-F1
#
_cell.length_a   1.000
_cell.length_b   1.000
_cell.length_c   1.000
_cell.angle_alpha   90.00
_cell.angle_beta   90.00
_cell.angle_gamma   90.00
#
_symmetry.space_group_name_H-M   'P 1'
#
loop_
_entity.id
_entity.type
_entity.pdbx_description
1 polymer ?
#
loop_
_entity_poly.entity_id
_entity_poly.type
_entity_poly.pdbx_seq_one_letter_code
_entity_poly.pdbx_strand_id
1 'polypeptide(L)'
;MTENRGNSYYVINNMNIDFHNFMFPLPATIHYEVTEKDINDRRARFNAIISVIQDGKLCSSMSVRFTVYPSEVISSRESDLAAIALSSVLNNSGMGYLQ
;
A
#
# COMPACT_ATOMS: atom_id res chain seq x y z
N MET A 1 24.63 -9.85 12.20
CA MET A 1 23.19 -9.71 11.89
C MET A 1 23.08 -9.39 10.42
N THR A 2 22.78 -10.40 9.60
CA THR A 2 22.77 -10.31 8.14
C THR A 2 21.43 -9.74 7.69
N GLU A 3 21.41 -8.52 7.17
CA GLU A 3 20.21 -7.93 6.57
C GLU A 3 19.83 -8.73 5.31
N ASN A 4 18.74 -9.49 5.40
CA ASN A 4 18.15 -10.19 4.26
C ASN A 4 17.38 -9.17 3.40
N ARG A 5 18.11 -8.31 2.66
CA ARG A 5 17.59 -7.16 1.88
C ARG A 5 16.76 -7.54 0.63
N GLY A 6 16.15 -8.71 0.58
CA GLY A 6 15.59 -9.25 -0.67
C GLY A 6 14.14 -9.69 -0.66
N ASN A 7 13.50 -9.90 0.50
CA ASN A 7 12.29 -10.71 0.53
C ASN A 7 11.15 -10.09 1.38
N SER A 8 10.76 -8.86 1.08
CA SER A 8 9.57 -8.27 1.68
C SER A 8 8.78 -7.45 0.67
N TYR A 9 7.46 -7.61 0.70
CA TYR A 9 6.52 -6.90 -0.16
C TYR A 9 5.62 -6.04 0.72
N TYR A 10 5.26 -4.86 0.24
CA TYR A 10 4.30 -4.00 0.94
C TYR A 10 3.00 -3.89 0.15
N VAL A 11 1.90 -3.84 0.88
CA VAL A 11 0.56 -3.61 0.35
C VAL A 11 0.00 -2.36 1.00
N ILE A 12 -0.36 -1.38 0.18
CA ILE A 12 -1.09 -0.20 0.65
C ILE A 12 -2.52 -0.62 0.96
N ASN A 13 -2.93 -0.47 2.22
CA ASN A 13 -4.27 -0.82 2.69
C ASN A 13 -5.22 0.36 2.58
N ASN A 14 -4.72 1.57 2.77
CA ASN A 14 -5.48 2.80 2.63
C ASN A 14 -4.52 3.95 2.31
N MET A 15 -4.97 4.87 1.47
CA MET A 15 -4.29 6.12 1.20
C MET A 15 -5.36 7.21 1.07
N ASN A 16 -5.29 8.22 1.93
CA ASN A 16 -6.09 9.43 1.81
C ASN A 16 -5.15 10.62 1.62
N ILE A 17 -5.42 11.46 0.64
CA ILE A 17 -4.58 12.62 0.31
C ILE A 17 -5.45 13.86 0.13
N ASP A 18 -5.04 14.94 0.77
CA ASP A 18 -5.60 16.28 0.61
C ASP A 18 -4.59 17.15 -0.13
N PHE A 19 -5.05 17.85 -1.16
CA PHE A 19 -4.25 18.80 -1.94
C PHE A 19 -4.63 20.23 -1.54
N HIS A 20 -3.72 20.88 -0.82
CA HIS A 20 -3.94 22.21 -0.24
C HIS A 20 -3.50 23.33 -1.17
N ASN A 21 -2.39 23.14 -1.89
CA ASN A 21 -1.83 24.13 -2.81
C ASN A 21 -1.25 23.45 -4.06
N PHE A 22 -1.21 24.20 -5.16
CA PHE A 22 -0.55 23.74 -6.40
C PHE A 22 0.96 23.55 -6.16
N MET A 23 1.51 22.44 -6.66
CA MET A 23 2.93 22.14 -6.58
C MET A 23 3.57 22.27 -7.95
N PHE A 24 4.58 23.14 -8.06
CA PHE A 24 5.35 23.30 -9.28
C PHE A 24 6.46 22.23 -9.36
N PRO A 25 7.04 21.96 -10.55
CA PRO A 25 8.19 21.06 -10.71
C PRO A 25 9.49 21.71 -10.19
N LEU A 26 9.47 22.12 -8.93
CA LEU A 26 10.55 22.72 -8.17
C LEU A 26 10.84 21.85 -6.93
N PRO A 27 12.00 22.01 -6.28
CA PRO A 27 12.32 21.26 -5.07
C PRO A 27 11.22 21.40 -4.00
N ALA A 28 10.87 20.28 -3.38
CA ALA A 28 9.93 20.20 -2.27
C ALA A 28 10.50 19.26 -1.20
N THR A 29 10.12 19.49 0.05
CA THR A 29 10.48 18.64 1.18
C THR A 29 9.31 17.72 1.51
N ILE A 30 9.59 16.41 1.62
CA ILE A 30 8.61 15.43 2.06
C ILE A 30 8.93 15.08 3.51
N HIS A 31 8.00 15.37 4.40
CA HIS A 31 8.04 14.90 5.78
C HIS A 31 7.26 13.60 5.87
N TYR A 32 7.90 12.55 6.37
CA TYR A 32 7.31 11.25 6.57
C TYR A 32 7.42 10.89 8.04
N GLU A 33 6.28 10.56 8.66
CA GLU A 33 6.21 10.18 10.06
C GLU A 33 5.38 8.91 10.21
N VAL A 34 5.96 7.87 10.83
CA VAL A 34 5.21 6.68 11.26
C VAL A 34 4.52 7.01 12.58
N THR A 35 3.20 7.08 12.57
CA THR A 35 2.39 7.40 13.75
C THR A 35 2.01 6.15 14.55
N GLU A 36 1.95 4.98 13.90
CA GLU A 36 1.64 3.71 14.54
C GLU A 36 2.38 2.56 13.86
N LYS A 37 2.81 1.57 14.64
CA LYS A 37 3.38 0.31 14.14
C LYS A 37 2.87 -0.88 14.94
N ASP A 38 2.53 -1.95 14.24
CA ASP A 38 2.16 -3.26 14.79
C ASP A 38 2.93 -4.34 14.02
N ILE A 39 3.90 -4.98 14.68
CA ILE A 39 4.88 -5.87 14.03
C ILE A 39 4.86 -7.25 14.71
N ASN A 40 4.76 -8.30 13.89
CA ASN A 40 4.91 -9.69 14.29
C ASN A 40 5.61 -10.50 13.17
N ASP A 41 5.85 -11.78 13.43
CA ASP A 41 6.59 -12.66 12.51
C ASP A 41 5.94 -12.84 11.13
N ARG A 42 4.62 -12.60 11.03
CA ARG A 42 3.87 -12.79 9.77
C ARG A 42 3.76 -11.51 8.95
N ARG A 43 3.79 -10.34 9.59
CA ARG A 43 3.62 -9.03 8.94
C ARG A 43 3.99 -7.86 9.86
N ALA A 44 4.28 -6.72 9.25
CA ALA A 44 4.39 -5.43 9.91
C ALA A 44 3.37 -4.44 9.33
N ARG A 45 2.51 -3.87 10.18
CA ARG A 45 1.51 -2.86 9.81
C ARG A 45 1.98 -1.49 10.28
N PHE A 46 1.74 -0.49 9.44
CA PHE A 46 2.13 0.88 9.70
C PHE A 46 1.00 1.84 9.35
N ASN A 47 0.81 2.84 10.21
CA ASN A 47 0.13 4.08 9.87
C ASN A 47 1.19 5.17 9.77
N ALA A 48 1.15 5.95 8.69
CA ALA A 48 2.06 7.05 8.49
C ALA A 48 1.35 8.28 7.98
N ILE A 49 1.84 9.45 8.38
CA ILE A 49 1.46 10.74 7.85
C ILE A 49 2.60 11.25 6.99
N ILE A 50 2.24 11.78 5.82
CA ILE A 50 3.17 12.35 4.85
C ILE A 50 2.71 13.77 4.55
N SER A 51 3.64 14.72 4.60
CA SER A 51 3.38 16.12 4.24
C SER A 51 4.38 16.59 3.21
N VAL A 52 3.91 17.25 2.16
CA VAL A 52 4.76 17.80 1.10
C VAL A 52 4.77 19.32 1.22
N ILE A 53 5.95 19.90 1.39
CA ILE A 53 6.15 21.34 1.61
C ILE A 53 7.03 21.89 0.48
N GLN A 54 6.55 22.90 -0.24
CA GLN A 54 7.33 23.63 -1.25
C GLN A 54 7.36 25.12 -0.88
N ASP A 55 8.56 25.71 -0.80
CA ASP A 55 8.74 27.12 -0.42
C ASP A 55 8.01 27.50 0.89
N GLY A 56 8.10 26.63 1.90
CA GLY A 56 7.44 26.82 3.20
C GLY A 56 5.92 26.64 3.20
N LYS A 57 5.29 26.34 2.05
CA LYS A 57 3.84 26.12 1.93
C LYS A 57 3.52 24.63 1.92
N LEU A 58 2.51 24.23 2.70
CA LEU A 58 1.97 22.87 2.65
C LEU A 58 1.22 22.67 1.32
N CYS A 59 1.75 21.82 0.44
CA CYS A 59 1.14 21.49 -0.84
C CYS A 59 0.14 20.33 -0.71
N SER A 60 0.52 19.29 0.02
CA SER A 60 -0.37 18.15 0.28
C SER A 60 -0.09 17.50 1.63
N SER A 61 -1.13 16.90 2.19
CA SER A 61 -1.04 16.01 3.34
C SER A 61 -1.65 14.66 3.00
N MET A 62 -1.02 13.59 3.44
CA MET A 62 -1.46 12.23 3.15
C MET A 62 -1.41 11.38 4.42
N SER A 63 -2.48 10.63 4.66
CA SER A 63 -2.51 9.55 5.64
C SER A 63 -2.50 8.23 4.90
N VAL A 64 -1.49 7.41 5.17
CA VAL A 64 -1.30 6.12 4.52
C VAL A 64 -1.26 5.01 5.56
N ARG A 65 -1.94 3.90 5.25
CA ARG A 65 -1.83 2.65 6.00
C ARG A 65 -1.32 1.58 5.06
N PHE A 66 -0.25 0.91 5.47
CA PHE A 66 0.35 -0.15 4.67
C PHE A 66 0.80 -1.32 5.54
N THR A 67 0.85 -2.50 4.93
CA THR A 67 1.32 -3.73 5.56
C THR A 67 2.50 -4.28 4.77
N VAL A 68 3.60 -4.57 5.45
CA VAL A 68 4.77 -5.27 4.91
C VAL A 68 4.67 -6.74 5.29
N TYR A 69 4.86 -7.62 4.31
CA TYR A 69 4.87 -9.07 4.47
C TYR A 69 6.24 -9.64 4.09
N PRO A 70 6.74 -10.66 4.81
CA PRO A 70 7.81 -11.51 4.28
C PRO A 70 7.37 -12.16 2.97
N SER A 71 8.28 -12.30 1.99
CA SER A 71 7.97 -12.86 0.66
C SER A 71 7.28 -14.22 0.70
N GLU A 72 7.69 -15.08 1.63
CA GLU A 72 7.14 -16.42 1.83
C GLU A 72 5.64 -16.39 2.18
N VAL A 73 5.22 -15.37 2.93
CA VAL A 73 3.83 -15.22 3.40
C VAL A 73 2.94 -14.63 2.30
N ILE A 74 3.44 -13.66 1.53
CA ILE A 74 2.62 -12.99 0.52
C ILE A 74 2.40 -13.85 -0.73
N SER A 75 3.41 -14.60 -1.18
CA SER A 75 3.31 -15.39 -2.41
C SER A 75 2.21 -16.46 -2.34
N SER A 76 2.08 -17.14 -1.19
CA SER A 76 0.97 -18.06 -0.95
C SER A 76 -0.38 -17.34 -0.99
N ARG A 77 -0.47 -16.18 -0.35
CA ARG A 77 -1.73 -15.43 -0.25
C ARG A 77 -2.16 -14.80 -1.57
N GLU A 78 -1.22 -14.32 -2.37
CA GLU A 78 -1.48 -13.81 -3.71
C GLU A 78 -1.97 -14.92 -4.63
N SER A 79 -1.38 -16.13 -4.52
CA SER A 79 -1.82 -17.30 -5.29
C SER A 79 -3.26 -17.70 -4.93
N ASP A 80 -3.60 -17.71 -3.64
CA ASP A 80 -4.97 -17.99 -3.18
C ASP A 80 -5.97 -16.94 -3.69
N LEU A 81 -5.62 -15.65 -3.60
CA LEU A 81 -6.46 -14.55 -4.07
C LEU A 81 -6.66 -14.58 -5.58
N ALA A 82 -5.60 -14.91 -6.34
CA ALA A 82 -5.68 -15.08 -7.78
C ALA A 82 -6.59 -16.24 -8.17
N ALA A 83 -6.52 -17.38 -7.46
CA ALA A 83 -7.40 -18.52 -7.68
C ALA A 83 -8.87 -18.17 -7.41
N ILE A 84 -9.15 -17.46 -6.30
CA ILE A 84 -10.51 -17.00 -5.95
C ILE A 84 -11.05 -16.05 -7.03
N ALA A 85 -10.23 -15.09 -7.48
CA ALA A 85 -10.61 -14.14 -8.53
C ALA A 85 -10.88 -14.86 -9.86
N LEU A 86 -10.06 -15.85 -10.22
CA LEU A 86 -10.27 -16.65 -11.42
C LEU A 86 -11.57 -17.46 -11.35
N SER A 87 -11.83 -18.12 -10.22
CA SER A 87 -13.07 -18.87 -10.02
C SER A 87 -14.31 -17.98 -10.10
N SER A 88 -14.25 -16.75 -9.55
CA SER A 88 -15.38 -15.83 -9.63
C SER A 88 -15.67 -15.39 -11.07
N VAL A 89 -14.63 -15.11 -11.87
CA VAL A 89 -14.77 -14.76 -13.28
C VAL A 89 -15.36 -15.93 -14.08
N LEU A 90 -14.81 -17.14 -13.94
CA LEU A 90 -15.28 -18.32 -14.65
C LEU A 90 -16.74 -18.67 -14.32
N ASN A 91 -17.12 -18.58 -13.04
CA ASN A 91 -18.49 -18.83 -12.60
C ASN A 91 -19.47 -17.75 -13.10
N ASN A 92 -19.02 -16.50 -13.22
CA ASN A 92 -19.85 -15.42 -13.74
C ASN A 92 -20.01 -15.49 -15.28
N SER A 93 -18.99 -15.97 -15.99
CA SER A 93 -19.05 -16.22 -17.44
C SER A 93 -19.95 -17.42 -17.83
N GLY A 94 -20.23 -18.33 -16.89
CA GLY A 94 -21.10 -19.49 -17.11
C GLY A 94 -22.62 -19.20 -17.08
N MET A 95 -23.04 -18.06 -16.51
CA MET A 95 -24.47 -17.68 -16.39
C MET A 95 -25.00 -16.86 -17.58
N GLY A 96 -24.17 -16.53 -18.57
CA GLY A 96 -24.55 -15.71 -19.74
C GLY A 96 -25.12 -16.47 -20.95
N TYR A 97 -25.23 -17.81 -20.90
CA TYR A 97 -25.57 -18.65 -22.06
C TYR A 97 -26.91 -19.41 -21.93
N LEU A 98 -27.79 -19.00 -21.03
CA LEU A 98 -29.15 -19.53 -20.94
C LEU A 98 -30.18 -18.40 -21.02
N GLN A 99 -30.46 -17.95 -22.25
CA GLN A 99 -31.70 -17.29 -22.65
C GLN A 99 -32.21 -17.93 -23.94
#